data_AF-A0A7V9LAJ8-F1
#
_entry.id   AF-A0A7V9LAJ8-F1
#
_cell.length_a   1.000
_cell.length_b   1.000
_cell.length_c   1.000
_cell.angle_alpha   90.00
_cell.angle_beta   90.00
_cell.angle_gamma   90.00
#
_symmetry.space_group_name_H-M   'P 1'
#
loop_
_entity.id
_entity.type
_entity.pdbx_description
1 polymer ?
#
loop_
_entity_poly.entity_id
_entity_poly.type
_entity_poly.pdbx_seq_one_letter_code
_entity_poly.pdbx_strand_id
1 'polypeptide(L)'
;YGLLEVHDHDQGEVLSAGANILQHLGVGEGDRLKAKVLTNQIIRGVEAYQTQIINRSSAGMMVLPGQSLFIFECEPAGYAVLAANEAEKAAQVNLVNVTPYGAFGRLYMAGPEAEIDAAAAAATAALASVTGKEPEKFVDK
;
A
#
# COMPACT_ATOMS: atom_id res chain seq x y z
N TYR A 1 -10.43 -2.69 -13.80
CA TYR A 1 -9.55 -3.84 -13.46
C TYR A 1 -10.22 -4.66 -12.37
N GLY A 2 -9.84 -5.93 -12.23
CA GLY A 2 -10.28 -6.80 -11.14
C GLY A 2 -9.13 -7.05 -10.15
N LEU A 3 -9.46 -7.28 -8.88
CA LEU A 3 -8.51 -7.61 -7.82
C LEU A 3 -8.97 -8.92 -7.15
N LEU A 4 -8.04 -9.83 -6.92
CA LEU A 4 -8.22 -11.07 -6.18
C LEU A 4 -7.07 -11.19 -5.17
N GLU A 5 -7.40 -11.57 -3.94
CA GLU A 5 -6.46 -11.94 -2.90
C GLU A 5 -6.77 -13.38 -2.47
N VAL A 6 -5.73 -14.18 -2.27
CA VAL A 6 -5.82 -15.57 -1.81
C VAL A 6 -4.72 -15.76 -0.78
N HIS A 7 -5.06 -16.36 0.37
CA HIS A 7 -4.13 -16.64 1.45
C HIS A 7 -4.24 -18.09 1.90
N ASP A 8 -3.12 -18.61 2.39
CA ASP A 8 -3.00 -19.89 3.07
C ASP A 8 -1.94 -19.76 4.19
N HIS A 9 -1.91 -20.71 5.13
CA HIS A 9 -0.86 -20.78 6.14
C HIS A 9 0.48 -21.26 5.55
N ASP A 10 0.45 -22.06 4.48
CA ASP A 10 1.63 -22.49 3.74
C ASP A 10 1.92 -21.55 2.56
N GLN A 11 3.12 -20.97 2.56
CA GLN A 11 3.60 -20.12 1.48
C GLN A 11 3.64 -20.88 0.13
N GLY A 12 3.88 -22.20 0.16
CA GLY A 12 3.92 -23.04 -1.04
C GLY A 12 2.59 -23.06 -1.79
N GLU A 13 1.47 -23.10 -1.06
CA GLU A 13 0.12 -23.10 -1.66
C GLU A 13 -0.19 -21.77 -2.34
N VAL A 14 0.17 -20.65 -1.71
CA VAL A 14 -0.02 -19.31 -2.29
C VAL A 14 0.85 -19.11 -3.53
N LEU A 15 2.11 -19.56 -3.50
CA LEU A 15 3.02 -19.49 -4.66
C LEU A 15 2.53 -20.38 -5.81
N SER A 16 2.04 -21.58 -5.50
CA SER A 16 1.44 -22.50 -6.48
C SER A 16 0.20 -21.89 -7.12
N ALA A 17 -0.70 -21.29 -6.34
CA ALA A 17 -1.88 -20.59 -6.84
C ALA A 17 -1.49 -19.43 -7.79
N GLY A 18 -0.51 -18.61 -7.39
CA GLY A 18 0.02 -17.52 -8.22
C GLY A 18 0.59 -18.01 -9.55
N ALA A 19 1.40 -19.07 -9.53
CA ALA A 19 1.98 -19.66 -10.75
C ALA A 19 0.90 -20.20 -11.70
N ASN A 20 -0.12 -20.88 -11.16
CA ASN A 20 -1.25 -21.39 -11.95
C ASN A 20 -2.06 -20.25 -12.60
N ILE A 21 -2.31 -19.16 -11.87
CA ILE A 21 -2.99 -17.97 -12.40
C ILE A 21 -2.18 -17.36 -13.56
N LEU A 22 -0.88 -17.15 -13.36
CA LEU A 22 0.01 -16.60 -14.40
C LEU A 22 0.06 -17.50 -15.63
N GLN A 23 0.16 -18.82 -15.45
CA GLN A 23 0.12 -19.80 -16.54
C GLN A 23 -1.21 -19.74 -17.32
N HIS A 24 -2.35 -19.65 -16.62
CA HIS A 24 -3.66 -19.54 -17.25
C HIS A 24 -3.81 -18.24 -18.06
N LEU A 25 -3.24 -17.13 -17.55
CA LEU A 25 -3.23 -15.84 -18.23
C LEU A 25 -2.20 -15.74 -19.36
N GLY A 26 -1.24 -16.68 -19.43
CA GLY A 26 -0.18 -16.69 -20.45
C GLY A 26 0.86 -15.57 -20.28
N VAL A 27 1.08 -15.09 -19.06
CA VAL A 27 2.01 -14.00 -18.73
C VAL A 27 3.00 -14.42 -17.64
N GLY A 28 4.16 -13.76 -17.58
CA GLY A 28 5.12 -13.92 -16.50
C GLY A 28 4.94 -12.88 -15.39
N GLU A 29 5.49 -13.14 -14.20
CA GLU A 29 5.43 -12.19 -13.08
C GLU A 29 6.05 -10.81 -13.44
N GLY A 30 7.14 -10.82 -14.22
CA GLY A 30 7.79 -9.60 -14.71
C GLY A 30 6.96 -8.77 -15.69
N ASP A 31 5.85 -9.31 -16.20
CA ASP A 31 4.91 -8.58 -17.06
C ASP A 31 4.01 -7.63 -16.28
N ARG A 32 4.02 -7.68 -14.95
CA ARG A 32 3.31 -6.72 -14.09
C ARG A 32 3.78 -5.30 -14.34
N LEU A 33 2.89 -4.33 -14.12
CA LEU A 33 3.26 -2.93 -14.14
C LEU A 33 4.14 -2.60 -12.94
N LYS A 34 5.20 -1.84 -13.18
CA LYS A 34 6.10 -1.35 -12.14
C LYS A 34 5.34 -0.41 -11.22
N ALA A 35 5.54 -0.58 -9.91
CA ALA A 35 4.93 0.27 -8.91
C ALA A 35 5.54 1.68 -8.96
N LYS A 36 4.68 2.70 -8.90
CA LYS A 36 5.08 4.10 -8.85
C LYS A 36 4.41 4.78 -7.67
N VAL A 37 5.23 5.45 -6.86
CA VAL A 37 4.76 6.27 -5.75
C VAL A 37 4.32 7.63 -6.30
N LEU A 38 3.09 8.02 -5.99
CA LEU A 38 2.50 9.30 -6.38
C LEU A 38 2.56 10.30 -5.24
N THR A 39 2.24 9.84 -4.03
CA THR A 39 2.31 10.64 -2.81
C THR A 39 3.02 9.86 -1.73
N ASN A 40 3.95 10.52 -1.04
CA ASN A 40 4.54 10.07 0.22
C ASN A 40 4.67 11.33 1.10
N GLN A 41 3.76 11.47 2.05
CA GLN A 41 3.68 12.66 2.91
C GLN A 41 3.44 12.26 4.36
N ILE A 42 4.12 12.97 5.26
CA ILE A 42 3.93 12.83 6.70
C ILE A 42 3.41 14.16 7.25
N ILE A 43 2.30 14.09 7.99
CA ILE A 43 1.72 15.21 8.71
C ILE A 43 2.01 14.99 10.20
N ARG A 44 2.73 15.92 10.81
CA ARG A 44 3.08 15.86 12.25
C ARG A 44 2.01 16.52 13.09
N GLY A 45 1.80 16.01 14.30
CA GLY A 45 0.93 16.64 15.30
C GLY A 45 -0.49 16.89 14.81
N VAL A 46 -1.15 15.87 14.24
CA VAL A 46 -2.44 16.01 13.56
C VAL A 46 -3.50 16.59 14.51
N GLU A 47 -4.24 17.59 14.05
CA GLU A 47 -5.26 18.26 14.86
C GLU A 47 -6.48 17.39 15.15
N ALA A 48 -7.14 17.65 16.28
CA ALA A 48 -8.29 16.85 16.73
C ALA A 48 -9.44 16.81 15.70
N TYR A 49 -9.76 17.93 15.05
CA TYR A 49 -10.80 17.95 14.02
C TYR A 49 -10.43 17.12 12.79
N GLN A 50 -9.17 17.16 12.36
CA GLN A 50 -8.69 16.33 11.27
C GLN A 50 -8.80 14.85 11.63
N THR A 51 -8.40 14.46 12.84
CA THR A 51 -8.53 13.06 13.28
C THR A 51 -9.98 12.58 13.31
N GLN A 52 -10.93 13.44 13.72
CA GLN A 52 -12.35 13.10 13.72
C GLN A 52 -12.86 12.80 12.30
N ILE A 53 -12.49 13.63 11.33
CA ILE A 53 -12.91 13.45 9.93
C ILE A 53 -12.31 12.16 9.36
N ILE A 54 -11.01 11.91 9.59
CA ILE A 54 -10.33 10.70 9.11
C ILE A 54 -10.98 9.45 9.71
N ASN A 55 -11.16 9.42 11.04
CA ASN A 55 -11.69 8.25 11.73
C ASN A 55 -13.13 7.92 11.32
N ARG A 56 -13.92 8.91 10.88
CA ARG A 56 -15.31 8.69 10.44
C ARG A 56 -15.42 7.81 9.19
N SER A 57 -14.45 7.86 8.29
CA SER A 57 -14.48 7.16 6.99
C SER A 57 -13.42 6.07 6.85
N SER A 58 -12.68 5.78 7.91
CA SER A 58 -11.62 4.77 7.91
C SER A 58 -12.12 3.46 8.50
N ALA A 59 -11.61 2.33 8.01
CA ALA A 59 -12.03 0.99 8.44
C ALA A 59 -11.03 0.30 9.39
N GLY A 60 -9.83 0.87 9.58
CA GLY A 60 -8.78 0.32 10.45
C GLY A 60 -8.76 0.95 11.85
N MET A 61 -7.55 1.09 12.39
CA MET A 61 -7.31 1.71 13.69
C MET A 61 -7.55 3.23 13.65
N MET A 62 -7.81 3.83 14.81
CA MET A 62 -7.99 5.28 14.90
C MET A 62 -6.65 6.03 14.92
N VAL A 63 -6.61 7.19 14.27
CA VAL A 63 -5.60 8.22 14.52
C VAL A 63 -6.04 9.10 15.69
N LEU A 64 -5.12 9.41 16.60
CA LEU A 64 -5.36 10.26 17.76
C LEU A 64 -4.74 11.66 17.59
N PRO A 65 -5.32 12.70 18.20
CA PRO A 65 -4.77 14.05 18.13
C PRO A 65 -3.31 14.08 18.62
N GLY A 66 -2.45 14.81 17.91
CA GLY A 66 -1.02 14.93 18.21
C GLY A 66 -0.14 13.80 17.65
N GLN A 67 -0.72 12.71 17.12
CA GLN A 67 0.07 11.70 16.41
C GLN A 67 0.56 12.22 15.05
N SER A 68 1.59 11.57 14.51
CA SER A 68 1.95 11.70 13.10
C SER A 68 1.02 10.84 12.24
N LEU A 69 0.67 11.34 11.06
CA LEU A 69 -0.09 10.64 10.02
C LEU A 69 0.75 10.51 8.76
N PHE A 70 0.97 9.28 8.33
CA PHE A 70 1.56 8.92 7.04
C PHE A 70 0.47 8.74 6.00
N ILE A 71 0.60 9.45 4.88
CA ILE A 71 -0.29 9.36 3.71
C ILE A 71 0.55 8.90 2.52
N PHE A 72 0.15 7.80 1.92
CA PHE A 72 0.83 7.19 0.79
C PHE A 72 -0.15 6.85 -0.32
N GLU A 73 0.21 7.20 -1.56
CA GLU A 73 -0.54 6.85 -2.76
C GLU A 73 0.38 6.24 -3.81
N CYS A 74 -0.07 5.15 -4.44
CA CYS A 74 0.68 4.46 -5.49
C CYS A 74 -0.20 4.03 -6.66
N GLU A 75 0.45 3.81 -7.81
CA GLU A 75 -0.13 3.17 -8.98
C GLU A 75 0.76 2.01 -9.45
N PRO A 76 0.19 0.85 -9.85
CA PRO A 76 -1.17 0.36 -9.65
C PRO A 76 -1.62 0.25 -8.18
N ALA A 77 -2.94 0.22 -7.96
CA ALA A 77 -3.52 0.27 -6.62
C ALA A 77 -3.21 -0.92 -5.71
N GLY A 78 -3.06 -2.12 -6.27
CA GLY A 78 -2.81 -3.34 -5.51
C GLY A 78 -1.52 -3.30 -4.68
N TYR A 79 -0.53 -2.49 -5.09
CA TYR A 79 0.74 -2.37 -4.37
C TYR A 79 0.62 -1.69 -3.00
N ALA A 80 -0.51 -1.04 -2.69
CA ALA A 80 -0.75 -0.48 -1.36
C ALA A 80 -0.73 -1.55 -0.25
N VAL A 81 -1.10 -2.81 -0.56
CA VAL A 81 -1.05 -3.92 0.40
C VAL A 81 0.40 -4.27 0.77
N LEU A 82 1.29 -4.32 -0.22
CA LEU A 82 2.71 -4.56 0.01
C LEU A 82 3.33 -3.44 0.85
N ALA A 83 3.02 -2.18 0.52
CA ALA A 83 3.46 -1.03 1.31
C ALA A 83 3.02 -1.13 2.77
N ALA A 84 1.76 -1.46 3.00
CA ALA A 84 1.18 -1.57 4.34
C ALA A 84 1.88 -2.66 5.17
N ASN A 85 2.04 -3.86 4.59
CA ASN A 85 2.64 -5.00 5.28
C ASN A 85 4.12 -4.74 5.65
N GLU A 86 4.90 -4.18 4.74
CA GLU A 86 6.33 -3.90 5.02
C GLU A 86 6.51 -2.74 5.99
N ALA A 87 5.62 -1.74 5.96
CA ALA A 87 5.62 -0.66 6.95
C ALA A 87 5.29 -1.16 8.36
N GLU A 88 4.28 -2.02 8.51
CA GLU A 88 3.88 -2.58 9.81
C GLU A 88 4.94 -3.54 10.38
N LYS A 89 5.67 -4.27 9.52
CA LYS A 89 6.82 -5.09 9.95
C LYS A 89 7.99 -4.24 10.48
N ALA A 90 8.18 -3.05 9.93
CA ALA A 90 9.34 -2.21 10.24
C ALA A 90 9.14 -1.29 11.44
N ALA A 91 7.89 -1.02 11.84
CA ALA A 91 7.57 -0.01 12.85
C ALA A 91 6.26 -0.32 13.59
N GLN A 92 6.16 0.14 14.83
CA GLN A 92 4.95 0.03 15.64
C GLN A 92 3.97 1.17 15.32
N VAL A 93 3.20 0.99 14.25
CA VAL A 93 2.24 1.98 13.72
C VAL A 93 0.80 1.44 13.71
N ASN A 94 -0.16 2.36 13.77
CA ASN A 94 -1.57 2.07 13.57
C ASN A 94 -1.89 2.08 12.08
N LEU A 95 -2.31 0.95 11.53
CA LEU A 95 -2.93 0.86 10.21
C LEU A 95 -4.33 1.49 10.21
N VAL A 96 -4.44 2.73 9.74
CA VAL A 96 -5.69 3.52 9.78
C VAL A 96 -6.61 3.13 8.63
N ASN A 97 -6.07 3.07 7.41
CA ASN A 97 -6.83 2.68 6.24
C ASN A 97 -5.93 2.16 5.12
N VAL A 98 -6.38 1.14 4.40
CA VAL A 98 -5.75 0.67 3.16
C VAL A 98 -6.82 0.50 2.11
N THR A 99 -6.62 1.11 0.94
CA THR A 99 -7.49 0.96 -0.22
C THR A 99 -6.68 0.41 -1.38
N PRO A 100 -6.69 -0.92 -1.62
CA PRO A 100 -5.85 -1.57 -2.62
C PRO A 100 -6.50 -1.67 -4.01
N TYR A 101 -7.57 -0.93 -4.27
CA TYR A 101 -8.35 -0.98 -5.51
C TYR A 101 -8.75 0.42 -5.97
N GLY A 102 -9.19 0.51 -7.23
CA GLY A 102 -9.43 1.80 -7.90
C GLY A 102 -8.21 2.25 -8.71
N ALA A 103 -8.22 3.49 -9.20
CA ALA A 103 -7.13 4.02 -10.04
C ALA A 103 -5.80 4.08 -9.28
N PHE A 104 -5.89 4.38 -7.99
CA PHE A 104 -4.75 4.57 -7.11
C PHE A 104 -4.96 3.79 -5.81
N GLY A 105 -3.88 3.23 -5.31
CA GLY A 105 -3.83 2.56 -4.02
C GLY A 105 -3.50 3.59 -2.96
N ARG A 106 -4.20 3.55 -1.82
CA ARG A 106 -4.01 4.51 -0.73
C ARG A 106 -3.72 3.79 0.58
N LEU A 107 -2.77 4.31 1.35
CA LEU A 107 -2.39 3.81 2.65
C LEU A 107 -2.26 4.97 3.64
N TYR A 108 -3.03 4.91 4.73
CA TYR A 108 -2.94 5.82 5.86
C TYR A 108 -2.46 5.06 7.09
N MET A 109 -1.41 5.55 7.74
CA MET A 109 -0.91 5.02 9.01
C MET A 109 -0.70 6.14 10.02
N ALA A 110 -0.85 5.84 11.31
CA ALA A 110 -0.67 6.83 12.38
C ALA A 110 0.20 6.29 13.50
N GLY A 111 0.94 7.17 14.19
CA GLY A 111 1.79 6.75 15.30
C GLY A 111 2.74 7.83 15.80
N PRO A 112 3.68 7.48 16.70
CA PRO A 112 4.80 8.33 17.08
C PRO A 112 5.62 8.76 15.86
N GLU A 113 6.27 9.93 15.93
CA GLU A 113 6.95 10.50 14.76
C GLU A 113 8.02 9.59 14.16
N ALA A 114 8.85 9.00 15.02
CA ALA A 114 9.95 8.11 14.62
C ALA A 114 9.45 6.80 14.00
N GLU A 115 8.38 6.22 14.55
CA GLU A 115 7.76 5.00 14.00
C GLU A 115 7.18 5.26 12.61
N ILE A 116 6.56 6.43 12.43
CA ILE A 116 6.02 6.83 11.13
C ILE A 116 7.13 7.07 10.09
N ASP A 117 8.29 7.59 10.50
CA ASP A 117 9.45 7.72 9.60
C ASP A 117 10.00 6.37 9.15
N ALA A 118 10.12 5.42 10.08
CA ALA A 118 10.54 4.06 9.78
C ALA A 118 9.54 3.35 8.85
N ALA A 119 8.24 3.46 9.13
CA ALA A 119 7.16 2.92 8.30
C ALA A 119 7.18 3.49 6.87
N ALA A 120 7.30 4.82 6.73
CA ALA A 120 7.32 5.49 5.43
C ALA A 120 8.55 5.09 4.58
N ALA A 121 9.71 4.94 5.22
CA ALA A 121 10.92 4.46 4.56
C ALA A 121 10.76 3.02 4.08
N ALA A 122 10.22 2.13 4.92
CA ALA A 122 9.99 0.73 4.57
C ALA A 122 8.97 0.56 3.44
N ALA A 123 7.83 1.26 3.49
CA ALA A 123 6.83 1.26 2.42
C ALA A 123 7.43 1.69 1.07
N THR A 124 8.23 2.76 1.08
CA THR A 124 8.86 3.29 -0.14
C THR A 124 9.91 2.33 -0.70
N ALA A 125 10.74 1.75 0.17
CA ALA A 125 11.74 0.77 -0.21
C ALA A 125 11.10 -0.51 -0.79
N ALA A 126 10.00 -0.97 -0.20
CA ALA A 126 9.25 -2.12 -0.68
C ALA A 126 8.77 -1.91 -2.12
N LEU A 127 8.11 -0.78 -2.42
CA LEU A 127 7.66 -0.48 -3.78
C LEU A 127 8.82 -0.27 -4.76
N ALA A 128 9.92 0.35 -4.32
CA ALA A 128 11.11 0.52 -5.16
C ALA A 128 11.77 -0.81 -5.55
N SER A 129 11.60 -1.86 -4.73
CA SER A 129 12.15 -3.19 -5.00
C SER A 129 11.35 -4.00 -6.03
N VAL A 130 10.11 -3.60 -6.32
CA VAL A 130 9.22 -4.31 -7.24
C VAL A 130 9.64 -4.07 -8.69
N THR A 131 9.96 -5.15 -9.39
CA THR A 131 10.22 -5.13 -10.84
C THR A 131 8.91 -5.10 -11.63
N GLY A 132 8.95 -4.52 -12.83
CA GLY A 132 7.82 -4.56 -13.74
C GLY A 132 8.05 -3.72 -14.99
N LYS A 133 7.09 -3.78 -15.91
CA LYS A 133 7.04 -2.95 -17.12
C LYS A 133 6.59 -1.54 -16.78
N GLU A 134 7.16 -0.56 -17.47
CA GLU A 134 6.64 0.80 -17.42
C GLU A 134 5.24 0.83 -18.06
N PRO A 135 4.29 1.59 -17.50
CA PRO A 135 2.96 1.71 -18.09
C PRO A 135 3.05 2.32 -19.48
N GLU A 136 2.29 1.78 -20.43
CA GLU A 136 2.15 2.40 -21.75
C GLU A 136 1.59 3.82 -21.58
N LYS A 137 2.26 4.81 -22.18
CA LYS A 137 1.72 6.18 -22.19
C LYS A 137 0.36 6.12 -22.88
N PHE A 138 -0.67 6.58 -22.19
CA PHE A 138 -1.99 6.76 -22.80
C PHE A 138 -1.82 7.76 -23.96
N VAL A 139 -1.86 7.27 -25.19
CA VAL A 139 -1.92 8.10 -26.40
C VAL A 139 -3.39 8.17 -26.76
N ASP A 140 -3.98 9.33 -26.56
CA ASP A 140 -5.33 9.63 -27.05
C ASP A 140 -5.29 9.46 -28.58
N LYS A 141 -6.08 8.52 -29.12
CA LYS A 141 -6.17 8.24 -30.55
C LYS A 141 -7.42 8.87 -31.14
#